data_AF-A0A8T7MB45-F1
#
_entry.id   AF-A0A8T7MB45-F1
#
_cell.length_a   1.000
_cell.length_b   1.000
_cell.length_c   1.000
_cell.angle_alpha   90.00
_cell.angle_beta   90.00
_cell.angle_gamma   90.00
#
_symmetry.space_group_name_H-M   'P 1'
#
loop_
_entity.id
_entity.type
_entity.pdbx_description
1 polymer ?
#
loop_
_entity_poly.entity_id
_entity_poly.type
_entity_poly.pdbx_seq_one_letter_code
_entity_poly.pdbx_strand_id
1 'polypeptide(L)' 'MADAFISNAGNTPAAEEEEEGRTPVLVRYNKQILKKIDAAAKRRGLSRSAWIQYAASRMLDMEEKDL' A
#
# COMPACT_ATOMS: atom_id res chain seq x y z
N MET A 1 -5.54 5.26 -39.99
CA MET A 1 -6.25 4.38 -39.03
C MET A 1 -5.27 3.99 -37.92
N ALA A 2 -4.99 4.93 -37.00
CA ALA A 2 -4.06 4.73 -35.86
C ALA A 2 -4.62 5.31 -34.55
N ASP A 3 -5.85 5.83 -34.56
CA ASP A 3 -6.48 6.48 -33.40
C ASP A 3 -7.13 5.51 -32.40
N ALA A 4 -7.10 4.20 -32.67
CA ALA A 4 -7.74 3.21 -31.80
C ALA A 4 -6.87 2.73 -30.62
N PHE A 5 -5.59 3.13 -30.53
CA PHE A 5 -4.67 2.67 -29.48
C PHE A 5 -4.59 3.58 -28.25
N ILE A 6 -5.04 4.84 -28.33
CA ILE A 6 -4.94 5.81 -27.22
C ILE A 6 -6.21 5.82 -26.33
N SER A 7 -7.22 5.02 -26.67
CA SER A 7 -8.49 5.02 -25.92
C SER A 7 -8.44 4.32 -24.56
N ASN A 8 -7.29 3.79 -24.13
CA ASN A 8 -7.15 3.12 -22.82
C ASN A 8 -6.22 3.85 -21.84
N ALA A 9 -5.80 5.09 -22.15
CA ALA A 9 -5.03 5.93 -21.21
C ALA A 9 -5.89 6.48 -20.03
N GLY A 10 -7.15 6.04 -19.93
CA GLY A 10 -8.09 6.40 -18.87
C GLY A 10 -8.60 5.21 -18.06
N ASN A 11 -7.95 4.03 -18.11
CA ASN A 11 -8.22 2.97 -17.13
C ASN A 11 -7.65 3.37 -15.77
N THR A 12 -8.25 4.39 -15.15
CA THR A 12 -8.24 4.53 -13.70
C THR A 12 -8.75 3.19 -13.15
N PRO A 13 -7.96 2.43 -12.40
CA PRO A 13 -8.48 1.22 -11.79
C PRO A 13 -9.71 1.60 -10.97
N ALA A 14 -10.74 0.78 -11.12
CA ALA A 14 -12.05 0.83 -10.48
C ALA A 14 -12.10 1.78 -9.28
N ALA A 15 -13.04 2.74 -9.36
CA ALA A 15 -13.48 3.62 -8.29
C ALA A 15 -13.01 3.11 -6.93
N GLU A 16 -11.94 3.73 -6.43
CA GLU A 16 -11.56 3.61 -5.04
C GLU A 16 -12.82 3.98 -4.26
N GLU A 17 -13.40 3.03 -3.53
CA GLU A 17 -14.26 3.37 -2.42
C GLU A 17 -13.52 4.49 -1.68
N GLU A 18 -14.12 5.68 -1.63
CA GLU A 18 -13.58 6.78 -0.85
C GLU A 18 -13.46 6.23 0.57
N GLU A 19 -12.27 5.79 0.93
CA GLU A 19 -11.90 5.37 2.27
C GLU A 19 -11.91 6.65 3.11
N GLU A 20 -13.12 7.11 3.45
CA GLU A 20 -13.39 8.31 4.21
C GLU A 20 -12.47 8.33 5.43
N GLY A 21 -11.62 9.38 5.52
CA GLY A 21 -10.69 9.57 6.63
C GLY A 21 -9.24 9.12 6.39
N ARG A 22 -8.86 8.62 5.20
CA ARG A 22 -7.45 8.32 4.90
C ARG A 22 -6.74 9.47 4.18
N THR A 23 -5.57 9.87 4.68
CA THR A 23 -4.68 10.83 4.01
C THR A 23 -3.60 10.09 3.23
N PRO A 24 -3.42 10.35 1.92
CA PRO A 24 -2.36 9.72 1.14
C PRO A 24 -0.99 10.23 1.57
N VAL A 25 0.00 9.32 1.67
CA VAL A 25 1.38 9.68 2.03
C VAL A 25 2.36 8.99 1.08
N LEU A 26 3.38 9.72 0.64
CA LEU A 26 4.48 9.15 -0.15
C LEU A 26 5.57 8.62 0.79
N VAL A 27 5.83 7.31 0.75
CA VAL A 27 6.93 6.68 1.52
C VAL A 27 7.98 6.13 0.58
N ARG A 28 9.25 6.45 0.84
CA ARG A 28 10.40 5.93 0.09
C ARG A 28 11.13 4.85 0.91
N TYR A 29 11.35 3.70 0.29
CA TYR A 29 12.15 2.61 0.85
C TYR A 29 13.38 2.36 -0.01
N ASN A 30 14.49 2.00 0.63
CA ASN A 30 15.59 1.41 -0.14
C ASN A 30 15.16 0.03 -0.69
N LYS A 31 15.81 -0.42 -1.77
CA LYS A 31 15.42 -1.65 -2.47
C LYS A 31 15.51 -2.90 -1.60
N GLN A 32 16.47 -2.96 -0.69
CA GLN A 32 16.70 -4.15 0.14
C GLN A 32 15.62 -4.31 1.20
N ILE A 33 15.22 -3.21 1.84
CA ILE A 33 14.13 -3.19 2.82
C ILE A 33 12.80 -3.48 2.12
N LEU A 34 12.57 -2.90 0.94
CA LEU A 34 11.35 -3.18 0.17
C LEU A 34 11.18 -4.68 -0.13
N LYS A 35 12.26 -5.38 -0.49
CA LYS A 35 12.22 -6.85 -0.68
C LYS A 35 11.85 -7.61 0.60
N LYS A 36 12.33 -7.15 1.76
CA LYS A 36 11.99 -7.77 3.07
C LYS A 36 10.51 -7.56 3.40
N ILE A 37 9.99 -6.36 3.14
CA ILE A 37 8.57 -6.02 3.29
C ILE A 37 7.73 -6.93 2.40
N ASP A 38 8.06 -7.04 1.12
CA ASP A 38 7.33 -7.88 0.16
C ASP A 38 7.30 -9.35 0.57
N ALA A 39 8.44 -9.89 1.03
CA ALA A 39 8.49 -11.26 1.53
C ALA A 39 7.64 -11.45 2.79
N ALA A 40 7.61 -10.47 3.69
CA ALA A 40 6.80 -10.54 4.91
C ALA A 40 5.29 -10.43 4.62
N ALA A 41 4.91 -9.56 3.67
CA ALA A 41 3.53 -9.44 3.19
C ALA A 41 3.06 -10.74 2.54
N LYS A 42 3.87 -11.31 1.64
CA LYS A 42 3.57 -12.58 0.95
C LYS A 42 3.37 -13.74 1.93
N ARG A 43 4.22 -13.85 2.95
CA ARG A 43 4.08 -14.91 3.99
C ARG A 43 2.76 -14.84 4.76
N ARG A 44 2.11 -13.68 4.79
CA ARG A 44 0.84 -13.45 5.48
C ARG A 44 -0.38 -13.36 4.54
N GLY A 45 -0.19 -13.53 3.23
CA GLY A 45 -1.26 -13.37 2.24
C GLY A 45 -1.79 -11.92 2.15
N LEU A 46 -1.00 -10.92 2.55
CA LEU A 46 -1.39 -9.52 2.56
C LEU A 46 -0.77 -8.77 1.36
N SER A 47 -1.42 -7.68 0.94
CA SER A 47 -0.79 -6.70 0.07
C SER A 47 0.34 -5.97 0.79
N ARG A 48 1.25 -5.35 0.04
CA ARG A 48 2.35 -4.55 0.61
C ARG A 48 1.81 -3.43 1.52
N SER A 49 0.81 -2.69 1.06
CA SER A 49 0.21 -1.59 1.80
C SER A 49 -0.46 -2.07 3.08
N ALA A 50 -1.26 -3.15 3.01
CA ALA A 50 -1.90 -3.74 4.19
C ALA A 50 -0.88 -4.23 5.22
N TRP A 51 0.22 -4.84 4.76
CA TRP A 51 1.29 -5.28 5.66
C TRP A 51 1.98 -4.10 6.35
N ILE A 52 2.26 -3.02 5.62
CA ILE A 52 2.88 -1.80 6.18
C ILE A 52 1.95 -1.15 7.21
N GLN A 53 0.66 -1.01 6.89
CA GLN A 53 -0.32 -0.44 7.81
C GLN A 53 -0.45 -1.29 9.09
N TYR A 54 -0.58 -2.61 8.94
CA TYR A 54 -0.62 -3.53 10.08
C TYR A 54 0.64 -3.42 10.96
N ALA A 55 1.83 -3.35 10.36
CA ALA A 55 3.08 -3.25 11.11
C ALA A 55 3.16 -1.93 11.88
N ALA A 56 2.74 -0.82 11.26
CA ALA A 56 2.71 0.49 11.91
C ALA A 56 1.71 0.53 13.08
N SER A 57 0.47 0.10 12.86
CA SER A 57 -0.55 0.02 13.92
C SER A 57 -0.10 -0.88 15.07
N ARG A 58 0.53 -2.02 14.76
CA ARG A 58 1.00 -2.95 15.79
C ARG A 58 2.11 -2.38 16.66
N MET A 59 2.99 -1.54 16.11
CA MET A 59 4.03 -0.86 16.89
C MET A 59 3.42 0.21 17.80
N LEU A 60 2.46 0.99 17.30
CA LEU A 60 1.74 1.99 18.11
C LEU A 60 0.99 1.32 19.28
N ASP A 61 0.29 0.21 19.02
CA ASP A 61 -0.40 -0.58 20.07
C ASP A 61 0.55 -1.10 21.16
N MET A 62 1.83 -1.30 20.85
CA MET A 62 2.84 -1.73 21.82
C MET A 62 3.32 -0.55 22.65
N GLU A 63 3.62 0.58 22.00
CA GLU A 63 4.05 1.80 22.67
C GLU A 63 3.00 2.32 23.66
N GLU A 64 1.71 2.25 23.32
CA GLU A 64 0.62 2.65 24.22
C GLU A 64 0.45 1.73 25.44
N LYS A 65 0.88 0.48 25.35
CA LYS A 65 0.76 -0.50 26.46
C LYS A 65 1.89 -0.45 27.45
N ASP A 66 3.01 0.16 27.07
CA ASP A 66 4.20 0.33 27.91
C ASP A 66 4.18 1.67 28.70
N LEU A 67 3.09 2.45 28.58
CA LEU A 67 2.76 3.68 29.32
C LEU A 67 1.75 3.43 30.43
#